data_AF-A0A8S9GM53-F1
#
_entry.id   AF-A0A8S9GM53-F1
#
_cell.length_a   1.000
_cell.length_b   1.000
_cell.length_c   1.000
_cell.angle_alpha   90.00
_cell.angle_beta   90.00
_cell.angle_gamma   90.00
#
_symmetry.space_group_name_H-M   'P 1'
#
loop_
_entity.id
_entity.type
_entity.pdbx_description
1 polymer ?
#
loop_
_entity_poly.entity_id
_entity_poly.type
_entity_poly.pdbx_seq_one_letter_code
_entity_poly.pdbx_strand_id
1 'polypeptide(L)'
;MTNGSLKSVKHRVLADTRRSRVSMIYFGGPPLSEKIAPLSCLVPKHEDWLYKEFTWSQYKSSAYKSKLGDYRLGLFEKQPLLTHMSSE
;
A
#
# COMPACT_ATOMS: atom_id res chain seq x y z
N MET A 1 -2.24 -4.27 6.20
CA MET A 1 -1.94 -4.80 7.55
C MET A 1 -2.28 -3.82 8.65
N THR A 2 -1.64 -2.65 8.76
CA THR A 2 -1.86 -1.70 9.88
C THR A 2 -3.02 -0.72 9.70
N ASN A 3 -3.84 -0.92 8.66
CA ASN A 3 -4.94 -0.03 8.29
C ASN A 3 -4.58 1.47 8.28
N GLY A 4 -3.39 1.83 7.80
CA GLY A 4 -2.96 3.22 7.67
C GLY A 4 -2.30 3.83 8.91
N SER A 5 -2.23 3.10 10.04
CA SER A 5 -1.49 3.54 11.23
C SER A 5 0.01 3.70 10.95
N LEU A 6 0.61 2.73 10.23
CA LEU A 6 1.95 2.88 9.66
C LEU A 6 1.85 3.24 8.18
N LYS A 7 2.39 4.42 7.82
CA LYS A 7 2.38 4.93 6.44
C LYS A 7 3.71 4.65 5.74
N SER A 8 3.65 4.13 4.52
CA SER A 8 4.84 3.91 3.69
C SER A 8 5.54 5.24 3.37
N VAL A 9 6.85 5.32 3.62
CA VAL A 9 7.64 6.54 3.40
C VAL A 9 7.99 6.69 1.92
N LYS A 10 7.70 7.87 1.36
CA LYS A 10 8.19 8.27 0.04
C LYS A 10 9.63 8.75 0.15
N HIS A 11 10.52 8.15 -0.62
CA HIS A 11 11.94 8.48 -0.63
C HIS A 11 12.48 8.57 -2.06
N ARG A 12 13.57 9.31 -2.24
CA ARG A 12 14.35 9.40 -3.49
C ARG A 12 15.84 9.48 -3.16
N VAL A 13 16.67 9.05 -4.09
CA VAL A 13 18.12 9.23 -4.01
C VAL A 13 18.53 10.25 -5.07
N LEU A 14 19.31 11.24 -4.65
CA LEU A 14 19.91 12.21 -5.56
C LEU A 14 21.34 11.76 -5.87
N ALA A 15 21.71 11.79 -7.15
CA ALA A 15 23.05 11.45 -7.57
C ALA A 15 24.01 12.61 -7.29
N ASP A 16 25.20 12.28 -6.80
CA ASP A 16 26.33 13.21 -6.70
C ASP A 16 27.18 13.07 -7.99
N THR A 17 27.60 14.19 -8.58
CA THR A 17 28.36 14.19 -9.84
C THR A 17 29.85 13.89 -9.66
N ARG A 18 30.36 13.94 -8.42
CA ARG A 18 31.79 13.84 -8.10
C ARG A 18 32.14 12.61 -7.27
N ARG A 19 31.15 11.94 -6.67
CA ARG A 19 31.37 10.83 -5.75
C ARG A 19 30.50 9.63 -6.09
N SER A 20 31.11 8.45 -6.12
CA SER A 20 30.38 7.20 -6.21
C SER A 20 29.65 6.90 -4.89
N ARG A 21 28.44 6.32 -5.00
CA ARG A 21 27.64 5.86 -3.86
C ARG A 21 27.24 4.41 -4.07
N VAL A 22 27.54 3.55 -3.09
CA VAL A 22 27.10 2.16 -3.06
C VAL A 22 26.05 1.98 -1.96
N SER A 23 25.05 1.15 -2.21
CA SER A 23 24.03 0.81 -1.21
C SER A 23 23.54 -0.60 -1.40
N MET A 24 23.18 -1.24 -0.30
CA MET A 24 22.53 -2.53 -0.26
C MET A 24 21.16 -2.36 0.41
N ILE A 25 20.12 -2.94 -0.19
CA ILE A 25 18.75 -2.82 0.31
C ILE A 25 18.13 -4.21 0.32
N TYR A 26 17.50 -4.56 1.44
CA TYR A 26 16.69 -5.76 1.57
C TYR A 26 15.20 -5.39 1.54
N PHE A 27 14.42 -6.10 0.71
CA PHE A 27 12.97 -5.94 0.64
C PHE A 27 12.29 -7.23 1.10
N GLY A 28 11.71 -7.20 2.30
CA GLY A 28 10.90 -8.31 2.82
C GLY A 28 9.48 -8.26 2.28
N GLY A 29 9.09 -9.29 1.52
CA GLY A 29 7.71 -9.48 1.06
C GLY A 29 7.17 -10.85 1.50
N PRO A 30 5.85 -10.99 1.69
CA PRO A 30 5.23 -12.27 2.03
C PRO A 30 5.18 -13.23 0.83
N PRO A 31 4.72 -14.49 1.02
CA PRO A 31 4.43 -15.41 -0.09
C PRO A 31 3.47 -14.78 -1.12
N LEU A 32 3.58 -15.19 -2.39
CA LEU A 32 2.77 -14.60 -3.48
C LEU A 32 1.26 -14.78 -3.29
N SER A 33 0.85 -15.89 -2.68
CA SER A 33 -0.55 -16.22 -2.38
C SER A 33 -1.06 -15.57 -1.09
N GLU A 34 -0.19 -14.91 -0.32
CA GLU A 34 -0.56 -14.32 0.96
C GLU A 34 -1.60 -13.22 0.75
N LYS A 35 -2.67 -13.27 1.54
CA LYS A 35 -3.72 -12.25 1.54
C LYS A 35 -3.29 -11.09 2.43
N ILE A 36 -3.28 -9.90 1.83
CA ILE A 36 -2.95 -8.65 2.51
C ILE A 36 -4.26 -7.94 2.82
N ALA A 37 -4.53 -7.80 4.12
CA ALA A 37 -5.67 -7.08 4.67
C ALA A 37 -5.25 -6.35 5.96
N PRO A 38 -6.07 -5.44 6.50
CA PRO A 38 -5.98 -5.02 7.90
C PRO A 38 -5.98 -6.22 8.86
N LEU A 39 -5.10 -6.22 9.86
CA LEU A 39 -5.08 -7.26 10.89
C LEU A 39 -6.30 -7.10 11.79
N SER A 40 -7.05 -8.17 12.00
CA SER A 40 -8.28 -8.15 12.81
C SER A 40 -8.06 -7.72 14.26
N CYS A 41 -6.88 -8.02 14.82
CA CYS A 41 -6.50 -7.56 16.16
C CYS A 41 -6.25 -6.05 16.26
N LEU A 42 -6.01 -5.38 15.13
CA LEU A 42 -5.86 -3.91 15.07
C LEU A 42 -7.15 -3.21 14.65
N VAL A 43 -7.93 -3.84 13.77
CA VAL A 43 -9.18 -3.29 13.24
C VAL A 43 -10.25 -4.39 13.18
N PRO A 44 -11.02 -4.57 14.27
CA PRO A 44 -11.96 -5.68 14.40
C PRO A 44 -13.15 -5.59 13.43
N LYS A 45 -13.64 -4.38 13.15
CA LYS A 45 -14.78 -4.14 12.26
C LYS A 45 -14.32 -4.01 10.82
N HIS A 46 -14.90 -4.79 9.93
CA HIS A 46 -14.53 -4.79 8.52
C HIS A 46 -14.94 -3.49 7.81
N GLU A 47 -15.99 -2.83 8.29
CA GLU A 47 -16.49 -1.54 7.83
C GLU A 47 -15.43 -0.45 7.97
N ASP A 48 -14.59 -0.54 9.01
CA ASP A 48 -13.53 0.43 9.34
C ASP A 48 -12.23 0.19 8.53
N TRP A 49 -12.20 -0.83 7.67
CA TRP A 49 -11.03 -1.11 6.83
C TRP A 49 -10.91 -0.07 5.72
N LEU A 50 -9.75 0.60 5.65
CA LEU A 50 -9.46 1.60 4.61
C LEU A 50 -9.12 0.96 3.26
N TYR A 51 -8.73 -0.32 3.26
CA TYR A 51 -8.25 -1.04 2.08
C TYR A 51 -9.07 -2.31 1.85
N LYS A 52 -9.23 -2.68 0.58
CA LYS A 52 -9.76 -3.97 0.14
C LYS A 52 -8.73 -5.07 0.42
N GLU A 53 -9.20 -6.32 0.53
CA GLU A 53 -8.31 -7.48 0.53
C GLU A 53 -7.71 -7.70 -0.86
N PHE A 54 -6.42 -8.00 -0.94
CA PHE A 54 -5.72 -8.39 -2.16
C PHE A 54 -4.56 -9.32 -1.85
N THR A 55 -4.10 -10.11 -2.82
CA THR A 55 -2.91 -10.94 -2.65
C THR A 55 -1.63 -10.15 -2.91
N TRP A 56 -0.52 -10.60 -2.33
CA TRP A 56 0.79 -10.02 -2.64
C TRP A 56 1.12 -10.08 -4.14
N SER A 57 0.75 -11.15 -4.84
CA SER A 57 0.90 -11.26 -6.29
C SER A 57 0.12 -10.20 -7.07
N GLN A 58 -1.08 -9.84 -6.63
CA GLN A 58 -1.88 -8.78 -7.25
C GLN A 58 -1.22 -7.40 -7.08
N TYR A 59 -0.78 -7.07 -5.85
CA TYR A 59 -0.09 -5.81 -5.58
C TYR A 59 1.25 -5.72 -6.34
N LYS A 60 2.04 -6.80 -6.33
CA LYS A 60 3.29 -6.88 -7.09
C LYS A 60 3.05 -6.66 -8.58
N SER A 61 2.04 -7.33 -9.14
CA SER A 61 1.68 -7.20 -10.55
C SER A 61 1.21 -5.79 -10.91
N SER A 62 0.42 -5.12 -10.06
CA SER A 62 0.00 -3.73 -10.31
C SER A 62 1.18 -2.76 -10.20
N ALA A 63 2.11 -2.98 -9.27
CA ALA A 63 3.31 -2.17 -9.11
C ALA A 63 4.24 -2.20 -10.34
N TYR A 64 4.38 -3.36 -11.01
CA TYR A 64 5.14 -3.47 -12.27
C TYR A 64 4.45 -2.81 -13.46
N LYS A 65 3.14 -2.55 -13.38
CA LYS A 65 2.35 -1.87 -14.41
C LYS A 65 2.25 -0.35 -14.18
N SER A 66 2.84 0.19 -13.11
CA SER A 66 2.79 1.61 -12.74
C SER A 66 4.15 2.30 -12.88
N LYS A 67 4.15 3.63 -12.89
CA LYS A 67 5.37 4.45 -12.80
C LYS A 67 5.93 4.42 -11.38
N LEU A 68 7.21 4.75 -11.24
CA LEU A 68 7.93 4.76 -9.95
C LEU A 68 7.32 5.73 -8.93
N GLY A 69 6.79 6.87 -9.41
CA GLY A 69 6.22 7.92 -8.55
C GLY A 69 4.74 7.74 -8.20
N ASP A 70 4.07 6.72 -8.74
CA ASP A 70 2.62 6.56 -8.60
C ASP A 70 2.22 6.12 -7.19
N TYR A 71 1.05 6.57 -6.73
CA TYR A 71 0.43 6.09 -5.50
C TYR A 71 -0.21 4.70 -5.71
N ARG A 72 0.64 3.66 -5.68
CA ARG A 72 0.26 2.26 -5.97
C ARG A 72 -0.80 1.68 -5.03
N LEU A 73 -0.89 2.19 -3.80
CA LEU A 73 -1.86 1.69 -2.81
C LEU A 73 -3.30 2.15 -3.12
N GLY A 74 -3.48 3.25 -3.85
CA GLY A 74 -4.80 3.82 -4.15
C GLY A 74 -5.71 2.87 -4.94
N LEU A 75 -5.15 1.95 -5.74
CA LEU A 75 -5.93 0.93 -6.46
C LEU A 75 -6.67 -0.03 -5.51
N PHE A 76 -6.22 -0.12 -4.27
CA PHE A 76 -6.72 -1.05 -3.26
C PHE A 76 -7.45 -0.34 -2.11
N GLU A 77 -7.64 0.97 -2.17
CA GLU A 77 -8.46 1.69 -1.19
C GLU A 77 -9.93 1.28 -1.33
N LYS A 78 -10.64 1.19 -0.20
CA LYS A 78 -12.10 1.19 -0.24
C LYS A 78 -12.55 2.59 -0.67
N GLN A 79 -13.45 2.67 -1.64
CA GLN A 79 -14.07 3.95 -1.97
C GLN A 79 -14.81 4.46 -0.74
N PRO A 80 -14.83 5.78 -0.48
CA PRO A 80 -15.74 6.34 0.50
C PRO A 80 -17.14 5.86 0.14
N LEU A 81 -17.85 5.26 1.10
CA LEU A 81 -19.29 5.21 1.02
C LEU A 81 -19.74 6.67 1.03
N LEU A 82 -20.03 7.24 -0.14
CA LEU A 82 -20.96 8.36 -0.21
C LEU A 82 -22.30 7.77 0.18
N THR A 83 -22.51 7.60 1.49
CA THR A 83 -23.83 7.39 2.07
C THR A 83 -24.63 8.61 1.63
N HIS A 84 -25.58 8.37 0.74
CA HIS A 84 -26.73 9.23 0.48
C HIS A 84 -27.18 9.86 1.79
N MET A 85 -26.88 11.15 1.99
CA MET A 85 -27.68 11.98 2.87
C MET A 85 -29.01 12.20 2.15
N SER A 86 -29.88 11.19 2.21
CA SER A 86 -31.30 11.39 2.03
C SER A 86 -31.80 12.04 3.33
N SER A 87 -31.77 13.36 3.37
CA SER A 87 -32.56 14.14 4.31
C SER A 87 -34.05 13.93 3.99
N GLU A 88 -34.78 13.31 4.92
CA GLU A 88 -36.21 13.58 5.10
C GLU A 88 -36.39 14.92 5.83
#